data_AF-A0A369LBQ6-F1
#
_entry.id   AF-A0A369LBQ6-F1
#
_cell.length_a   1.000
_cell.length_b   1.000
_cell.length_c   1.000
_cell.angle_alpha   90.00
_cell.angle_beta   90.00
_cell.angle_gamma   90.00
#
_symmetry.space_group_name_H-M   'P 1'
#
loop_
_entity.id
_entity.type
_entity.pdbx_description
1 polymer ?
#
loop_
_entity_poly.entity_id
_entity_poly.type
_entity_poly.pdbx_seq_one_letter_code
_entity_poly.pdbx_strand_id
1 'polypeptide(L)'
;MKFLGMGVPELLIILVVVLLIFGPKNLPKLGSAIGKSVKSLREGMTSDDGKPEIDLDEDEEAEEEPKKKAVKVAKKVPAASEE
;
A
#
# COMPACT_ATOMS: atom_id res chain seq x y z
N MET A 1 15.58 22.76 12.42
CA MET A 1 14.77 22.09 13.45
C MET A 1 15.43 20.76 13.77
N LYS A 2 15.84 20.52 15.02
CA LYS A 2 16.46 19.27 15.47
C LYS A 2 15.36 18.44 16.12
N PHE A 3 14.90 17.38 15.47
CA PHE A 3 13.95 16.44 16.08
C PHE A 3 14.76 15.46 16.93
N LEU A 4 14.45 15.38 18.22
CA LEU A 4 15.06 14.41 19.16
C LEU A 4 16.60 14.49 19.28
N GLY A 5 17.19 15.68 19.12
CA GLY A 5 18.65 15.87 19.18
C GLY A 5 19.41 15.29 17.98
N MET A 6 18.70 14.72 17.01
CA MET A 6 19.24 14.17 15.76
C MET A 6 18.95 15.12 14.59
N GLY A 7 19.88 15.16 13.64
CA GLY A 7 19.70 15.86 12.39
C GLY A 7 18.87 15.04 11.38
N VAL A 8 18.60 15.66 10.24
CA VAL A 8 18.00 14.97 9.09
C VAL A 8 18.83 13.75 8.62
N PRO A 9 20.18 13.79 8.61
CA PRO A 9 20.99 12.65 8.19
C PRO A 9 20.80 11.40 9.07
N GLU A 10 20.78 11.55 10.39
CA GLU A 10 20.60 10.43 11.31
C GLU A 10 19.19 9.81 11.17
N LEU A 11 18.18 10.65 10.99
CA LEU A 11 16.79 10.22 10.74
C LEU A 11 16.68 9.40 9.44
N LEU A 12 17.39 9.80 8.38
CA LEU A 12 17.46 9.06 7.13
C LEU A 12 18.09 7.67 7.31
N ILE A 13 19.16 7.54 8.10
CA ILE A 13 19.80 6.25 8.36
C ILE A 13 18.82 5.29 9.05
N ILE A 14 18.10 5.78 10.08
CA ILE A 14 17.09 4.99 10.78
C ILE A 14 15.97 4.58 9.83
N LEU A 15 15.50 5.50 8.98
CA LEU A 15 14.47 5.21 7.98
C LEU A 15 14.91 4.09 7.03
N VAL A 16 16.17 4.09 6.57
CA VAL A 16 16.70 3.02 5.71
C VAL A 16 16.69 1.68 6.43
N VAL A 17 17.08 1.61 7.70
CA VAL A 17 17.04 0.36 8.48
C VAL A 17 15.61 -0.16 8.62
N VAL A 18 14.65 0.71 8.94
CA VAL A 18 13.23 0.36 9.02
C VAL A 18 12.72 -0.14 7.67
N LEU A 19 13.10 0.52 6.58
CA LEU A 19 12.76 0.11 5.21
C LEU A 19 13.35 -1.24 4.82
N LEU A 20 14.52 -1.63 5.34
CA LEU A 20 15.07 -2.97 5.09
C LEU A 20 14.29 -4.06 5.81
N ILE A 21 13.80 -3.78 7.03
CA ILE A 21 13.02 -4.75 7.83
C ILE A 21 11.60 -4.89 7.26
N PHE A 22 10.92 -3.77 7.05
CA PHE A 22 9.52 -3.76 6.64
C PHE A 22 9.35 -3.76 5.11
N GLY A 23 10.31 -3.25 4.35
CA GLY A 23 10.19 -3.04 2.92
C GLY A 23 9.48 -1.72 2.55
N PRO A 24 9.90 -1.01 1.50
CA PRO A 24 9.28 0.24 1.07
C PRO A 24 7.83 0.08 0.60
N LYS A 25 7.45 -1.10 0.09
CA LYS A 25 6.08 -1.40 -0.34
C LYS A 25 5.09 -1.49 0.83
N ASN A 26 5.55 -1.76 2.05
CA ASN A 26 4.67 -1.93 3.22
C ASN A 26 4.40 -0.62 3.96
N LEU A 27 5.27 0.39 3.84
CA LEU A 27 5.02 1.73 4.40
C LEU A 27 3.73 2.39 3.90
N PRO A 28 3.44 2.48 2.58
CA PRO A 28 2.20 3.09 2.10
C PRO A 28 0.98 2.29 2.56
N LYS A 29 1.05 0.95 2.57
CA LYS A 29 -0.05 0.10 3.05
C LYS A 29 -0.37 0.36 4.53
N LEU A 30 0.65 0.43 5.39
CA LEU A 30 0.47 0.72 6.81
C LEU A 30 0.05 2.17 7.05
N GLY A 31 0.61 3.12 6.30
CA GLY A 31 0.25 4.53 6.33
C GLY A 31 -1.21 4.77 5.91
N SER A 32 -1.68 4.12 4.85
CA SER A 32 -3.09 4.20 4.41
C SER A 32 -4.04 3.61 5.44
N ALA A 33 -3.68 2.50 6.09
CA ALA A 33 -4.49 1.91 7.16
C ALA A 33 -4.60 2.84 8.37
N ILE A 34 -3.45 3.35 8.88
CA ILE A 34 -3.42 4.29 10.00
C ILE A 34 -4.09 5.61 9.62
N GLY A 35 -3.88 6.09 8.40
CA GLY A 35 -4.46 7.32 7.87
C GLY A 35 -5.98 7.26 7.81
N LYS A 36 -6.55 6.14 7.35
CA LYS A 36 -8.00 5.89 7.40
C LYS A 36 -8.52 5.93 8.84
N SER A 37 -7.84 5.27 9.78
CA SER A 37 -8.23 5.32 11.20
C SER A 37 -8.18 6.75 11.76
N VAL A 38 -7.08 7.48 11.55
CA VAL A 38 -6.92 8.86 12.04
C VAL A 38 -7.94 9.79 11.39
N LYS A 39 -8.27 9.59 10.10
CA LYS A 39 -9.30 10.35 9.38
C LYS A 39 -10.67 10.15 10.04
N SER A 40 -11.08 8.90 10.28
CA SER A 40 -12.35 8.61 10.96
C SER A 40 -12.40 9.13 12.39
N LEU A 41 -11.27 9.07 13.13
CA LEU A 41 -11.18 9.65 14.46
C LEU A 41 -11.34 11.17 14.44
N ARG A 42 -10.67 11.85 13.49
CA ARG A 42 -10.78 13.30 13.31
C ARG A 42 -12.19 13.70 12.89
N GLU A 43 -12.81 12.95 11.99
CA GLU A 43 -14.16 13.21 11.49
C GLU A 43 -15.21 13.06 12.61
N GLY A 44 -15.10 12.01 13.43
CA GLY A 44 -15.95 11.83 14.61
C GLY A 44 -15.77 12.92 15.67
N MET A 45 -14.55 13.47 15.81
CA MET A 45 -14.27 14.60 16.72
C MET A 45 -14.71 15.96 16.15
N THR A 46 -14.71 16.13 14.82
CA THR A 46 -15.06 17.40 14.15
C THR A 46 -16.55 17.50 13.82
N SER A 47 -17.31 16.40 13.90
CA SER A 47 -18.74 16.37 13.61
C SER A 47 -19.61 17.24 14.54
N ASP A 48 -19.05 17.79 15.62
CA ASP A 48 -19.69 18.79 16.50
C ASP A 48 -19.60 20.23 15.94
N ASP A 49 -18.62 20.51 15.07
CA ASP A 49 -18.37 21.82 14.45
C ASP A 49 -18.25 21.67 12.92
N GLY A 50 -19.37 21.85 12.21
CA GLY A 50 -19.58 21.44 10.82
C GLY A 50 -18.51 21.82 9.78
N LYS A 51 -18.04 20.78 9.07
CA LYS A 51 -17.32 20.69 7.77
C LYS A 51 -15.81 20.98 7.76
N PRO A 52 -15.00 20.36 6.85
CA PRO A 52 -15.37 19.62 5.63
C PRO A 52 -14.96 18.14 5.53
N GLU A 53 -15.77 17.40 4.78
CA GLU A 53 -15.51 16.11 4.13
C GLU A 53 -14.38 16.28 3.09
N ILE A 54 -13.37 15.41 3.15
CA ILE A 54 -12.35 15.27 2.10
C ILE A 54 -12.50 13.85 1.58
N ASP A 55 -13.26 13.67 0.51
CA ASP A 55 -13.35 12.40 -0.21
C ASP A 55 -12.10 12.22 -1.07
N LEU A 56 -11.32 11.19 -0.73
CA LEU A 56 -10.20 10.70 -1.52
C LEU A 56 -10.53 9.23 -1.78
N ASP A 57 -11.40 9.01 -2.75
CA ASP A 57 -11.64 7.73 -3.37
C ASP A 57 -10.43 7.41 -4.27
N GLU A 58 -9.46 6.70 -3.72
CA GLU A 58 -8.44 5.99 -4.52
C GLU A 58 -8.33 4.56 -3.97
N ASP A 59 -9.25 3.73 -4.46
CA ASP A 59 -9.01 2.31 -4.67
C ASP A 59 -7.88 2.15 -5.69
N GLU A 60 -6.64 1.96 -5.23
CA GLU A 60 -5.63 1.27 -6.03
C GLU A 60 -5.36 -0.09 -5.41
N GLU A 61 -5.90 -1.11 -6.07
CA GLU A 61 -5.53 -2.52 -5.93
C GLU A 61 -4.02 -2.66 -6.01
N ALA A 62 -3.38 -2.90 -4.86
CA ALA A 62 -2.05 -3.47 -4.81
C ALA A 62 -2.13 -4.98 -5.11
N GLU A 63 -2.51 -5.35 -6.32
CA GLU A 63 -2.17 -6.65 -6.92
C GLU A 63 -0.82 -6.53 -7.66
N GLU A 64 0.24 -7.02 -7.02
CA GLU A 64 1.43 -7.50 -7.74
C GLU A 64 1.81 -8.89 -7.22
N GLU A 65 1.16 -9.92 -7.73
CA GLU A 65 1.78 -11.24 -7.87
C GLU A 65 2.46 -11.33 -9.25
N PRO A 66 3.78 -11.57 -9.35
CA PRO A 66 4.34 -12.16 -10.56
C PRO A 66 4.56 -13.66 -10.34
N LYS A 67 3.47 -14.45 -10.31
CA LYS A 67 3.57 -15.89 -10.62
C LYS A 67 3.65 -16.06 -12.14
N LYS A 68 4.83 -15.92 -12.72
CA LYS A 68 5.14 -16.53 -14.04
C LYS A 68 6.08 -17.71 -13.84
N LYS A 69 5.50 -18.85 -13.42
CA LYS A 69 6.10 -20.16 -13.68
C LYS A 69 6.03 -20.39 -15.19
N ALA A 70 7.20 -20.56 -15.79
CA ALA A 70 7.39 -21.03 -17.14
C ALA A 70 6.63 -22.34 -17.39
N VAL A 71 5.95 -22.37 -18.54
CA VAL A 71 5.86 -23.48 -19.51
C VAL A 71 5.66 -24.89 -18.93
N LYS A 72 4.47 -25.46 -19.16
CA LYS A 72 4.30 -26.79 -19.78
C LYS A 72 2.82 -27.15 -19.97
N VAL A 73 2.55 -27.67 -21.17
CA VAL A 73 1.37 -28.45 -21.61
C VAL A 73 0.12 -27.67 -22.05
N ALA A 74 0.26 -26.89 -23.11
CA ALA A 74 -0.73 -26.92 -24.19
C ALA A 74 -0.54 -28.22 -24.99
N LYS A 75 -1.25 -29.29 -24.65
CA LYS A 75 -1.61 -30.38 -25.58
C LYS A 75 -2.74 -31.23 -25.00
N LYS A 76 -3.97 -30.70 -25.03
CA LYS A 76 -5.19 -31.50 -25.03
C LYS A 76 -6.38 -30.65 -25.48
N VAL A 77 -6.62 -30.56 -26.79
CA VAL A 77 -7.98 -30.58 -27.32
C VAL A 77 -7.95 -31.42 -28.60
N PRO A 78 -8.50 -32.64 -28.58
CA PRO A 78 -8.91 -33.39 -29.76
C PRO A 78 -10.26 -32.84 -30.27
N ALA A 79 -10.65 -33.30 -31.46
CA ALA A 79 -12.00 -33.16 -32.05
C ALA A 79 -12.28 -31.93 -32.93
N ALA A 80 -12.01 -32.10 -34.22
CA ALA A 80 -12.89 -31.75 -35.35
C ALA A 80 -12.51 -32.75 -36.47
N SER A 81 -13.19 -33.89 -36.62
CA SER A 81 -14.34 -34.15 -37.51
C SER A 81 -14.08 -33.74 -38.96
N GLU A 82 -14.16 -34.73 -39.86
CA GLU A 82 -14.59 -34.68 -41.28
C GLU A 82 -15.29 -33.36 -41.64
N GLU A 83 -14.98 -32.69 -42.74
CA GLU A 83 -14.94 -33.15 -44.15
C GLU A 83 -13.71 -32.68 -44.96
#